data_AF-A0AA88VLX8-F1
#
_entry.id   AF-A0AA88VLX8-F1
#
_cell.length_a   1.000
_cell.length_b   1.000
_cell.length_c   1.000
_cell.angle_alpha   90.00
_cell.angle_beta   90.00
_cell.angle_gamma   90.00
#
_symmetry.space_group_name_H-M   'P 1'
#
loop_
_entity.id
_entity.type
_entity.pdbx_description
1 polymer ?
#
loop_
_entity_poly.entity_id
_entity_poly.type
_entity_poly.pdbx_seq_one_letter_code
_entity_poly.pdbx_strand_id
1 'polypeptide(L)'
;MSSPSSPPTGRTPDEFVSERNFLLVCTSPFLLEGLAKGVQGMAGLGRSCISLPSQFSASFSFPRKFAVCLTFGRNASGAVFFGDGLYVLLPDVDASNLLTYTPLFINPEVGGVASSDYFIGVKSVKVNKKIIPINAKLLSTPADLGGFGEEEDGKNGGKERET
;
A
#
# COMPACT_ATOMS: atom_id res chain seq x y z
N MET A 1 1.69 -33.01 14.74
CA MET A 1 0.84 -32.36 13.73
C MET A 1 0.13 -31.23 14.44
N SER A 2 0.66 -30.00 14.30
CA SER A 2 0.06 -28.82 14.91
C SER A 2 -1.16 -28.44 14.09
N SER A 3 -2.30 -28.23 14.76
CA SER A 3 -3.54 -27.76 14.15
C SER A 3 -3.30 -26.46 13.38
N PRO A 4 -4.00 -26.20 12.27
CA PRO A 4 -3.90 -24.91 11.60
C PRO A 4 -4.39 -23.81 12.56
N SER A 5 -3.54 -22.83 12.85
CA SER A 5 -3.94 -21.63 13.55
C SER A 5 -4.98 -20.90 12.71
N SER A 6 -6.02 -20.37 13.38
CA SER A 6 -6.99 -19.48 12.76
C SER A 6 -6.27 -18.29 12.13
N PRO A 7 -6.77 -17.71 11.01
CA PRO A 7 -6.12 -16.57 10.39
C PRO A 7 -6.02 -15.38 11.38
N PRO A 8 -4.87 -14.69 11.43
CA PRO A 8 -4.64 -13.60 12.35
C PRO A 8 -5.71 -12.53 12.14
N THR A 9 -6.45 -12.23 13.21
CA THR A 9 -7.53 -11.26 13.19
C THR A 9 -7.04 -9.96 13.82
N GLY A 10 -7.45 -8.79 13.31
CA GLY A 10 -7.12 -7.48 13.90
C GLY A 10 -7.60 -7.23 15.34
N ARG A 11 -8.14 -8.24 16.02
CA ARG A 11 -8.67 -8.20 17.39
C ARG A 11 -7.57 -8.15 18.44
N THR A 12 -6.51 -8.91 18.25
CA THR A 12 -5.33 -9.02 19.12
C THR A 12 -4.23 -9.73 18.33
N PRO A 13 -2.98 -9.23 18.29
CA PRO A 13 -1.86 -9.99 17.76
C PRO A 13 -1.76 -11.29 18.55
N ASP A 14 -2.09 -12.39 17.91
CA ASP A 14 -2.01 -13.76 18.42
C ASP A 14 -0.56 -14.26 18.44
N GLU A 15 0.26 -13.71 17.54
CA GLU A 15 1.68 -14.01 17.44
C GLU A 15 2.50 -12.75 17.15
N PHE A 16 3.59 -12.58 17.89
CA PHE A 16 4.59 -11.56 17.59
C PHE A 16 5.64 -12.16 16.66
N VAL A 17 5.65 -11.69 15.41
CA VAL A 17 6.66 -12.08 14.42
C VAL A 17 7.76 -11.02 14.35
N SER A 18 8.99 -11.45 14.03
CA SER A 18 10.15 -10.57 13.93
C SER A 18 10.96 -10.90 12.69
N GLU A 19 11.35 -9.87 11.94
CA GLU A 19 12.38 -9.94 10.90
C GLU A 19 13.69 -9.36 11.46
N ARG A 20 14.82 -10.04 11.23
CA ARG A 20 16.14 -9.61 11.75
C ARG A 20 16.92 -8.79 10.74
N ASN A 21 16.66 -8.97 9.44
CA ASN A 21 17.37 -8.31 8.36
C ASN A 21 16.53 -7.22 7.69
N PHE A 22 15.85 -6.40 8.51
CA PHE A 22 15.03 -5.31 8.01
C PHE A 22 15.90 -4.13 7.58
N LEU A 23 15.81 -3.75 6.31
CA LEU A 23 16.56 -2.64 5.73
C LEU A 23 15.94 -1.30 6.14
N LEU A 24 16.77 -0.42 6.69
CA LEU A 24 16.43 0.95 7.08
C LEU A 24 17.51 1.89 6.55
N VAL A 25 17.13 3.14 6.32
CA VAL A 25 18.07 4.21 5.95
C VAL A 25 18.30 5.08 7.18
N CYS A 26 19.55 5.16 7.63
CA CYS A 26 19.96 6.12 8.64
C CYS A 26 20.01 7.51 8.02
N THR A 27 19.48 8.50 8.74
CA THR A 27 19.43 9.88 8.26
C THR A 27 19.85 10.88 9.33
N SER A 28 20.02 12.14 8.94
CA SER A 28 20.43 13.23 9.82
C SER A 28 19.25 13.78 10.64
N PRO A 29 19.49 14.24 11.90
CA PRO A 29 18.42 14.73 12.78
C PRO A 29 17.60 15.89 12.22
N PHE A 30 18.16 16.70 11.32
CA PHE A 30 17.43 17.83 10.72
C PHE A 30 16.22 17.38 9.88
N LEU A 31 16.20 16.13 9.37
CA LEU A 31 15.02 15.59 8.68
C LEU A 31 13.84 15.29 9.62
N LEU A 32 14.04 15.39 10.94
CA LEU A 32 12.95 15.32 11.91
C LEU A 32 12.24 16.67 12.10
N GLU A 33 12.78 17.76 11.57
CA GLU A 33 12.15 19.07 11.63
C GLU A 33 10.80 19.05 10.89
N GLY A 34 9.75 19.53 11.56
CA GLY A 34 8.37 19.50 11.05
C GLY A 34 7.60 18.19 11.30
N LEU A 35 8.25 17.15 11.83
CA LEU A 35 7.55 15.91 12.22
C LEU A 35 6.92 15.99 13.61
N ALA A 36 6.03 15.03 13.91
CA ALA A 36 5.36 14.96 15.20
C ALA A 36 6.36 14.83 16.37
N LYS A 37 6.04 15.46 17.51
CA LYS A 37 6.91 15.42 18.69
C LYS A 37 7.18 13.97 19.14
N GLY A 38 8.46 13.63 19.32
CA GLY A 38 8.90 12.35 19.85
C GLY A 38 9.12 11.25 18.82
N VAL A 39 8.85 11.50 17.52
CA VAL A 39 9.20 10.54 16.47
C VAL A 39 10.70 10.52 16.20
N GLN A 40 11.21 9.37 15.76
CA GLN A 40 12.64 9.18 15.43
C GLN A 40 12.88 8.95 13.94
N GLY A 41 11.83 9.00 13.11
CA GLY A 41 11.91 8.76 11.68
C GLY A 41 10.53 8.61 11.04
N MET A 42 10.51 8.03 9.84
CA MET A 42 9.31 7.83 9.04
C MET A 42 9.20 6.38 8.57
N ALA A 43 7.99 5.85 8.59
CA ALA A 43 7.64 4.53 8.07
C ALA A 43 7.17 4.65 6.62
N GLY A 44 8.02 4.29 5.65
CA GLY A 44 7.70 4.36 4.24
C GLY A 44 6.76 3.24 3.79
N LEU A 45 5.58 3.62 3.28
CA LEU A 45 4.59 2.70 2.74
C LEU A 45 4.54 2.67 1.21
N GLY A 46 5.51 3.31 0.53
CA GLY A 46 5.57 3.42 -0.95
C GLY A 46 5.79 2.10 -1.69
N ARG A 47 5.83 2.17 -3.02
CA ARG A 47 6.06 1.05 -3.94
C ARG A 47 7.55 0.66 -4.13
N SER A 48 8.47 1.20 -3.32
CA SER A 48 9.89 0.87 -3.43
C SER A 48 10.19 -0.54 -2.89
N CYS A 49 11.29 -1.15 -3.35
CA CYS A 49 11.68 -2.51 -2.91
C CYS A 49 12.05 -2.59 -1.42
N ILE A 50 12.40 -1.46 -0.80
CA ILE A 50 12.77 -1.36 0.62
C ILE A 50 11.67 -0.73 1.49
N SER A 51 10.44 -0.58 0.97
CA SER A 51 9.32 -0.11 1.78
C SER A 51 8.82 -1.18 2.75
N LEU A 52 8.08 -0.77 3.79
CA LEU A 52 7.48 -1.72 4.75
C LEU A 52 6.60 -2.78 4.07
N PRO A 53 5.67 -2.43 3.15
CA PRO A 53 4.87 -3.43 2.45
C PRO A 53 5.72 -4.43 1.66
N SER A 54 6.76 -3.96 0.95
CA SER A 54 7.64 -4.81 0.14
C SER A 54 8.48 -5.75 1.00
N GLN A 55 9.10 -5.23 2.07
CA GLN A 55 9.95 -6.02 2.96
C GLN A 55 9.15 -7.05 3.74
N PHE A 56 8.00 -6.69 4.33
CA PHE A 56 7.19 -7.66 5.05
C PHE A 56 6.59 -8.74 4.15
N SER A 57 6.18 -8.38 2.93
CA SER A 57 5.71 -9.35 1.94
C SER A 57 6.81 -10.37 1.60
N ALA A 58 8.05 -9.92 1.41
CA ALA A 58 9.19 -10.80 1.15
C ALA A 58 9.55 -11.67 2.37
N SER A 59 9.60 -11.08 3.56
CA SER A 59 9.98 -11.77 4.81
C SER A 59 8.97 -12.83 5.25
N PHE A 60 7.68 -12.52 5.13
CA PHE A 60 6.61 -13.35 5.68
C PHE A 60 5.80 -14.08 4.58
N SER A 61 6.23 -13.99 3.32
CA SER A 61 5.67 -14.75 2.19
C SER A 61 4.16 -14.55 1.97
N PHE A 62 3.69 -13.30 2.09
CA PHE A 62 2.31 -12.92 1.77
C PHE A 62 2.26 -11.92 0.60
N PRO A 63 1.09 -11.73 -0.06
CA PRO A 63 0.97 -10.79 -1.18
C PRO A 63 1.33 -9.35 -0.82
N ARG A 64 2.07 -8.64 -1.69
CA ARG A 64 2.49 -7.25 -1.46
C ARG A 64 1.32 -6.27 -1.53
N LYS A 65 0.55 -6.25 -0.45
CA LYS A 65 -0.67 -5.47 -0.23
C LYS A 65 -0.67 -4.97 1.21
N PHE A 66 -1.31 -3.85 1.45
CA PHE A 66 -1.55 -3.35 2.79
C PHE A 66 -2.86 -2.55 2.82
N ALA A 67 -3.42 -2.39 4.02
CA ALA A 67 -4.59 -1.57 4.27
C ALA A 67 -4.30 -0.60 5.42
N VAL A 68 -4.81 0.62 5.32
CA VAL A 68 -4.63 1.66 6.35
C VAL A 68 -5.99 2.12 6.84
N CYS A 69 -6.18 2.11 8.15
CA CYS A 69 -7.32 2.71 8.84
C CYS A 69 -6.81 3.86 9.72
N LEU A 70 -6.93 5.10 9.23
CA LEU A 70 -6.55 6.30 9.98
C LEU A 70 -7.71 6.76 10.87
N THR A 71 -7.38 7.27 12.06
CA THR A 71 -8.35 7.83 13.01
C THR A 71 -8.22 9.35 13.08
N PHE A 72 -9.34 10.03 13.36
CA PHE A 72 -9.38 11.49 13.48
C PHE A 72 -9.14 11.99 14.92
N GLY A 73 -9.12 11.10 15.91
CA GLY A 73 -9.01 11.45 17.33
C GLY A 73 -7.59 11.32 17.88
N ARG A 74 -7.15 12.30 18.70
CA ARG A 74 -5.83 12.30 19.35
C ARG A 74 -5.62 11.13 20.33
N ASN A 75 -6.71 10.53 20.81
CA ASN A 75 -6.73 9.40 21.74
C ASN A 75 -7.26 8.10 21.08
N ALA A 76 -7.34 8.06 19.75
CA ALA A 76 -7.83 6.89 19.02
C ALA A 76 -6.68 6.26 18.22
N SER A 77 -6.48 4.96 18.37
CA SER A 77 -5.49 4.23 17.59
C SER A 77 -6.11 3.73 16.28
N GLY A 78 -5.47 4.09 15.16
CA GLY A 78 -5.72 3.44 13.88
C GLY A 78 -4.97 2.12 13.74
N ALA A 79 -5.03 1.52 12.56
CA ALA A 79 -4.33 0.27 12.25
C ALA A 79 -3.75 0.30 10.84
N VAL A 80 -2.64 -0.42 10.66
CA VAL A 80 -2.08 -0.76 9.35
C VAL A 80 -2.00 -2.28 9.28
N PHE A 81 -2.58 -2.86 8.25
CA PHE A 81 -2.57 -4.30 7.99
C PHE A 81 -1.66 -4.57 6.80
N PHE A 82 -0.82 -5.60 6.88
CA PHE A 82 0.01 -6.04 5.76
C PHE A 82 -0.42 -7.43 5.31
N GLY A 83 -0.50 -7.63 4.00
CA GLY A 83 -1.03 -8.84 3.38
C GLY A 83 -2.52 -8.76 3.05
N ASP A 84 -3.10 -9.94 2.83
CA ASP A 84 -4.52 -10.09 2.54
C ASP A 84 -5.39 -10.13 3.81
N GLY A 85 -6.69 -9.91 3.61
CA GLY A 85 -7.68 -9.83 4.69
C GLY A 85 -7.86 -11.15 5.45
N LEU A 86 -8.57 -11.13 6.58
CA LEU A 86 -9.61 -10.15 6.93
C LEU A 86 -9.10 -8.87 7.64
N TYR A 87 -9.60 -7.71 7.21
CA TYR A 87 -9.36 -6.41 7.86
C TYR A 87 -10.40 -6.14 8.96
N VAL A 88 -10.28 -6.84 10.09
CA VAL A 88 -11.23 -6.75 11.20
C VAL A 88 -10.92 -5.56 12.11
N LEU A 89 -11.89 -4.66 12.24
CA LEU A 89 -11.88 -3.52 13.15
C LEU A 89 -12.77 -3.80 14.37
N LEU A 90 -12.37 -3.32 15.55
CA LEU A 90 -13.21 -3.44 16.75
C LEU A 90 -14.52 -2.63 16.59
N PRO A 91 -15.67 -3.13 17.08
CA PRO A 91 -15.84 -4.32 17.90
C PRO A 91 -16.14 -5.62 17.13
N ASP A 92 -16.05 -5.66 15.78
CA ASP A 92 -16.08 -6.86 14.90
C ASP A 92 -16.56 -6.54 13.47
N VAL A 93 -16.05 -5.46 12.90
CA VAL A 93 -16.39 -5.03 11.54
C VAL A 93 -15.27 -5.46 10.60
N ASP A 94 -15.53 -6.47 9.77
CA ASP A 94 -14.64 -6.80 8.65
C ASP A 94 -14.82 -5.76 7.53
N ALA A 95 -13.82 -4.88 7.40
CA ALA A 95 -13.82 -3.82 6.40
C ALA A 95 -13.53 -4.35 4.98
N SER A 96 -13.10 -5.61 4.81
CA SER A 96 -12.72 -6.17 3.51
C SER A 96 -13.88 -6.12 2.50
N ASN A 97 -15.11 -6.34 2.98
CA ASN A 97 -16.32 -6.34 2.16
C ASN A 97 -16.84 -4.93 1.82
N LEU A 98 -16.26 -3.88 2.40
CA LEU A 98 -16.65 -2.49 2.19
C LEU A 98 -15.78 -1.78 1.14
N LEU A 99 -14.76 -2.46 0.62
CA LEU A 99 -13.79 -1.87 -0.29
C LEU A 99 -14.38 -1.68 -1.69
N THR A 100 -14.16 -0.49 -2.24
CA THR A 100 -14.39 -0.18 -3.65
C THR A 100 -13.04 0.05 -4.32
N TYR A 101 -12.84 -0.54 -5.50
CA TYR A 101 -11.54 -0.58 -6.16
C TYR A 101 -11.46 0.38 -7.36
N THR A 102 -10.26 0.89 -7.57
CA THR A 102 -9.84 1.62 -8.77
C THR A 102 -8.45 1.13 -9.17
N PRO A 103 -8.09 1.12 -10.46
CA PRO A 103 -6.72 0.84 -10.88
C PRO A 103 -5.72 1.79 -10.22
N LEU A 104 -4.56 1.24 -9.91
CA LEU A 104 -3.40 1.99 -9.42
C LEU A 104 -2.50 2.33 -10.61
N PHE A 105 -2.15 3.60 -10.75
CA PHE A 105 -1.32 4.09 -11.85
C PHE A 105 0.11 4.33 -11.39
N ILE A 106 1.04 4.10 -12.30
CA ILE A 106 2.46 4.42 -12.13
C ILE A 106 2.70 5.73 -12.84
N ASN A 107 3.16 6.73 -12.09
CA ASN A 107 3.61 7.98 -12.68
C ASN A 107 5.11 7.85 -13.02
N PRO A 108 5.51 7.93 -14.31
CA PRO A 108 6.92 8.02 -14.65
C PRO A 108 7.45 9.39 -14.21
N GLU A 109 8.44 9.44 -13.31
CA GLU A 109 9.06 10.70 -12.91
C GLU A 109 10.00 11.23 -14.00
N VAL A 110 10.33 12.51 -13.88
CA VAL A 110 11.32 13.19 -14.71
C VAL A 110 12.67 12.51 -14.50
N GLY A 111 13.24 11.92 -15.55
CA GLY A 111 14.50 11.17 -15.48
C GLY A 111 14.35 9.65 -15.66
N GLY A 112 13.15 9.15 -15.95
CA GLY A 112 12.93 7.75 -16.35
C GLY A 112 12.79 6.75 -15.19
N VAL A 113 12.81 7.23 -13.95
CA VAL A 113 12.53 6.43 -12.76
C VAL A 113 11.04 6.55 -12.43
N ALA A 114 10.36 5.44 -12.25
CA ALA A 114 8.97 5.46 -11.84
C ALA A 114 8.83 5.95 -10.40
N SER A 115 7.81 6.77 -10.13
CA SER A 115 7.51 7.24 -8.79
C SER A 115 7.14 6.08 -7.87
N SER A 116 7.55 6.16 -6.60
CA SER A 116 7.15 5.19 -5.58
C SER A 116 5.77 5.47 -4.97
N ASP A 117 5.10 6.53 -5.39
CA ASP A 117 3.81 6.95 -4.86
C ASP A 117 2.63 6.16 -5.44
N TYR A 118 1.46 6.31 -4.82
CA TYR A 118 0.21 5.67 -5.24
C TYR A 118 -0.69 6.68 -5.95
N PHE A 119 -0.88 6.50 -7.27
CA PHE A 119 -1.75 7.35 -8.07
C PHE A 119 -3.05 6.63 -8.46
N ILE A 120 -4.17 7.36 -8.44
CA ILE A 120 -5.47 6.87 -8.92
C ILE A 120 -6.02 7.78 -10.02
N GLY A 121 -6.76 7.22 -10.97
CA GLY A 121 -7.27 7.92 -12.14
C GLY A 121 -8.55 8.71 -11.87
N VAL A 122 -8.44 9.86 -11.21
CA VAL A 122 -9.59 10.75 -10.96
C VAL A 122 -10.07 11.36 -12.27
N LYS A 123 -11.38 11.25 -12.59
CA LYS A 123 -11.95 11.83 -13.83
C LYS A 123 -12.74 13.12 -13.61
N SER A 124 -13.38 13.28 -12.47
CA SER A 124 -14.14 14.49 -12.13
C SER A 124 -14.32 14.63 -10.63
N VAL A 125 -14.57 15.86 -10.17
CA VAL A 125 -14.91 16.17 -8.78
C VAL A 125 -16.32 16.76 -8.76
N LYS A 126 -17.16 16.26 -7.84
CA LYS A 126 -18.54 16.73 -7.66
C LYS A 126 -18.74 17.26 -6.25
N VAL A 127 -19.40 18.42 -6.13
CA VAL A 127 -19.84 18.99 -4.85
C VAL A 127 -21.35 19.17 -4.91
N ASN A 128 -22.06 18.61 -3.93
CA ASN A 128 -23.53 18.59 -3.91
C ASN A 128 -24.14 18.11 -5.24
N LYS A 129 -23.60 16.99 -5.77
CA LYS A 129 -23.97 16.37 -7.06
C LYS A 129 -23.69 17.22 -8.32
N LYS A 130 -23.13 18.43 -8.19
CA LYS A 130 -22.73 19.28 -9.32
C LYS A 130 -21.25 19.10 -9.65
N ILE A 131 -20.94 18.88 -10.92
CA ILE A 131 -19.54 18.78 -11.40
C ILE A 131 -18.87 20.14 -11.30
N ILE A 132 -17.67 20.17 -10.71
CA ILE A 132 -16.80 21.34 -10.72
C ILE A 132 -16.01 21.37 -12.03
N PRO A 133 -16.03 22.48 -12.79
CA PRO A 133 -15.25 22.58 -14.03
C PRO A 133 -13.75 22.60 -13.69
N ILE A 134 -13.07 21.50 -13.99
CA ILE A 134 -11.62 21.34 -13.87
C ILE A 134 -11.07 21.04 -15.26
N ASN A 135 -9.91 21.59 -15.62
CA ASN A 135 -9.25 21.24 -16.87
C ASN A 135 -8.88 19.75 -16.85
N ALA A 136 -9.51 18.95 -17.71
CA ALA A 136 -9.34 17.50 -17.75
C ALA A 136 -7.90 17.05 -17.96
N LYS A 137 -7.07 17.87 -18.63
CA LYS A 137 -5.65 17.58 -18.84
C LYS A 137 -4.84 17.51 -17.54
N LEU A 138 -5.29 18.20 -16.49
CA LEU A 138 -4.64 18.15 -15.16
C LEU A 138 -4.98 16.88 -14.39
N LEU A 139 -6.01 16.15 -14.83
CA LEU A 139 -6.47 14.90 -14.22
C LEU A 139 -6.07 13.67 -15.04
N SER A 140 -5.47 13.87 -16.21
CA SER A 140 -5.05 12.79 -17.09
C SER A 140 -3.92 11.99 -16.47
N THR A 141 -4.05 10.66 -16.52
CA THR A 141 -2.97 9.74 -16.15
C THR A 141 -2.03 9.53 -17.34
N PRO A 142 -0.79 9.04 -17.12
CA PRO A 142 0.11 8.64 -18.21
C PRO A 142 -0.52 7.63 -19.18
N ALA A 143 -1.37 6.72 -18.66
CA ALA A 143 -2.14 5.78 -19.46
C ALA A 143 -3.14 6.49 -20.39
N ASP A 144 -3.82 7.54 -19.90
CA ASP A 144 -4.73 8.36 -20.72
C ASP A 144 -3.99 9.14 -21.81
N LEU A 145 -2.68 9.35 -21.64
CA LEU A 145 -1.82 10.08 -22.56
C LEU A 145 -1.06 9.15 -23.53
N GLY A 146 -1.34 7.85 -23.51
CA GLY A 146 -0.73 6.87 -24.41
C GLY A 146 0.67 6.39 -24.01
N GLY A 147 1.07 6.58 -22.74
CA GLY A 147 2.38 6.17 -22.21
C GLY A 147 2.33 4.87 -21.41
N PHE A 148 2.60 3.75 -22.09
CA PHE A 148 3.08 2.42 -21.64
C PHE A 148 2.32 1.61 -20.55
N GLY A 149 1.84 0.42 -20.99
CA GLY A 149 2.00 -0.88 -20.34
C GLY A 149 1.18 -1.19 -19.07
N GLU A 150 0.07 -1.90 -19.23
CA GLU A 150 -0.51 -2.69 -18.13
C GLU A 150 0.49 -3.79 -17.75
N GLU A 151 0.95 -3.81 -16.50
CA GLU A 151 1.75 -4.92 -15.97
C GLU A 151 0.78 -6.06 -15.65
N GLU A 152 0.63 -6.99 -16.59
CA GLU A 152 -0.06 -8.27 -16.36
C GLU A 152 0.84 -9.20 -15.54
N ASP A 153 0.28 -9.78 -14.47
CA ASP A 153 0.90 -10.81 -13.65
C ASP A 153 1.32 -12.01 -14.52
N GLY A 154 2.63 -12.18 -14.69
CA GLY A 154 3.23 -13.29 -15.42
C GLY A 154 2.92 -14.65 -14.79
N LYS A 155 1.90 -15.33 -15.29
CA LYS A 155 1.63 -16.74 -15.01
C LYS A 155 2.62 -17.62 -15.77
N ASN A 156 3.63 -18.11 -15.05
CA ASN A 156 4.65 -19.01 -15.60
C ASN A 156 4.01 -20.36 -16.00
N GLY A 157 3.83 -20.57 -17.31
CA GLY A 157 3.41 -21.83 -17.90
C GLY A 157 4.60 -22.53 -18.53
N GLY A 158 5.06 -23.61 -17.91
CA GLY A 158 6.17 -24.42 -18.39
C GLY A 158 5.92 -25.02 -19.78
N LYS A 159 7.01 -25.19 -20.52
CA LYS A 159 7.06 -26.13 -21.65
C LYS A 159 8.44 -26.76 -21.71
N GLU A 160 8.50 -28.04 -21.35
CA GLU A 160 9.57 -28.96 -21.70
C GLU A 160 9.81 -28.92 -23.21
N ARG A 161 11.09 -28.90 -23.62
CA ARG A 161 11.55 -29.43 -24.92
C ARG A 161 12.94 -30.01 -24.77
N GLU A 162 12.95 -31.33 -24.68
CA GLU A 162 13.78 -32.27 -25.45
C GLU A 162 14.83 -31.65 -26.38
N THR A 163 16.10 -31.92 -26.07
CA THR A 163 17.11 -32.45 -27.01
C THR A 163 18.15 -33.23 -26.24
#